data_AF-A0A4V3DHB3-F1
#
_entry.id   AF-A0A4V3DHB3-F1
#
_cell.length_a   1.000
_cell.length_b   1.000
_cell.length_c   1.000
_cell.angle_alpha   90.00
_cell.angle_beta   90.00
_cell.angle_gamma   90.00
#
_symmetry.space_group_name_H-M   'P 1'
#
loop_
_entity.id
_entity.type
_entity.pdbx_description
1 polymer ?
#
loop_
_entity_poly.entity_id
_entity_poly.type
_entity_poly.pdbx_seq_one_letter_code
_entity_poly.pdbx_strand_id
1 'polypeptide(L)'
;MSLDINVFIEGNKMLSRNDWQEKIELAGFSVDLYPSFDTKIMSGMLPCKLDGQEAGFEYYYDVLEDTMFDPTTDYALANRLQKRDICVGFSIAAGLPEESVVAAMMAAATLANEADGLLWVDPDFIETDDPVSWAKQAIQ
;
A
#
# COMPACT_ATOMS: atom_id res chain seq x y z
N MET A 1 -16.79 7.21 4.84
CA MET A 1 -15.56 7.86 4.34
C MET A 1 -14.79 6.76 3.64
N SER A 2 -14.42 6.95 2.38
CA SER A 2 -13.42 6.09 1.75
C SER A 2 -12.04 6.58 2.16
N LEU A 3 -11.07 5.66 2.21
CA LEU A 3 -9.67 5.99 2.45
C LEU A 3 -8.87 5.43 1.29
N ASP A 4 -8.04 6.27 0.68
CA ASP A 4 -7.10 5.87 -0.34
C ASP A 4 -5.67 6.00 0.20
N ILE A 5 -4.92 4.92 0.06
CA ILE A 5 -3.50 4.85 0.41
C ILE A 5 -2.76 4.49 -0.87
N ASN A 6 -1.69 5.21 -1.18
CA ASN A 6 -0.83 4.93 -2.32
C ASN A 6 0.60 4.73 -1.85
N VAL A 7 1.25 3.71 -2.39
CA VAL A 7 2.67 3.44 -2.18
C VAL A 7 3.39 3.59 -3.50
N PHE A 8 4.30 4.56 -3.56
CA PHE A 8 5.11 4.82 -4.73
C PHE A 8 6.42 4.06 -4.63
N ILE A 9 6.76 3.25 -5.62
CA ILE A 9 7.97 2.41 -5.62
C ILE A 9 8.67 2.42 -6.98
N GLU A 10 9.92 1.99 -7.01
CA GLU A 10 10.55 1.53 -8.26
C GLU A 10 10.00 0.14 -8.59
N GLY A 11 9.52 -0.10 -9.82
CA GLY A 11 8.84 -1.36 -10.17
C GLY A 11 9.70 -2.62 -10.05
N ASN A 12 11.03 -2.47 -10.07
CA ASN A 12 11.98 -3.56 -9.82
C ASN A 12 12.13 -3.92 -8.32
N LYS A 13 11.66 -3.06 -7.41
CA LYS A 13 11.61 -3.29 -5.97
C LYS A 13 10.27 -3.89 -5.50
N MET A 14 9.31 -4.05 -6.42
CA MET A 14 8.03 -4.67 -6.07
C MET A 14 8.22 -6.10 -5.58
N LEU A 15 7.66 -6.38 -4.41
CA LEU A 15 7.72 -7.68 -3.76
C LEU A 15 6.79 -8.69 -4.45
N SER A 16 7.19 -9.97 -4.43
CA SER A 16 6.23 -11.04 -4.67
C SER A 16 5.23 -11.12 -3.51
N ARG A 17 4.06 -11.74 -3.71
CA ARG A 17 3.08 -11.94 -2.62
C ARG A 17 3.70 -12.65 -1.41
N ASN A 18 4.55 -13.65 -1.65
CA ASN A 18 5.14 -14.43 -0.56
C ASN A 18 6.19 -13.64 0.21
N ASP A 19 7.05 -12.89 -0.50
CA ASP A 19 8.01 -12.02 0.16
C ASP A 19 7.27 -10.95 0.96
N TRP A 20 6.23 -10.33 0.39
CA TRP A 20 5.43 -9.33 1.09
C TRP A 20 4.75 -9.89 2.34
N GLN A 21 4.16 -11.08 2.26
CA GLN A 21 3.58 -11.77 3.42
C GLN A 21 4.63 -12.02 4.52
N GLU A 22 5.81 -12.51 4.16
CA GLU A 22 6.91 -12.71 5.13
C GLU A 22 7.29 -11.40 5.83
N LYS A 23 7.34 -10.29 5.08
CA LYS A 23 7.67 -8.97 5.64
C LYS A 23 6.58 -8.42 6.56
N ILE A 24 5.31 -8.66 6.24
CA ILE A 24 4.19 -8.30 7.12
C ILE A 24 4.32 -9.02 8.46
N GLU A 25 4.61 -10.32 8.43
CA GLU A 25 4.81 -11.14 9.63
C GLU A 25 6.02 -10.67 10.44
N LEU A 26 7.16 -10.39 9.79
CA LEU A 26 8.36 -9.87 10.44
C LEU A 26 8.15 -8.48 11.06
N ALA A 27 7.30 -7.64 10.47
CA ALA A 27 6.89 -6.36 11.04
C ALA A 27 6.01 -6.53 12.29
N GLY A 28 5.53 -7.75 12.58
CA GLY A 28 4.66 -8.07 13.70
C GLY A 28 3.19 -7.76 13.42
N PHE A 29 2.81 -7.66 12.15
CA PHE A 29 1.42 -7.47 11.73
C PHE A 29 0.74 -8.82 11.49
N SER A 30 -0.56 -8.88 11.78
CA SER A 30 -1.37 -10.11 11.68
C SER A 30 -2.21 -10.18 10.40
N VAL A 31 -1.75 -9.51 9.34
CA VAL A 31 -2.42 -9.52 8.04
C VAL A 31 -2.02 -10.77 7.25
N ASP A 32 -3.01 -11.50 6.73
CA ASP A 32 -2.82 -12.62 5.82
C ASP A 32 -3.39 -12.26 4.44
N LEU A 33 -2.50 -12.02 3.47
CA LEU A 33 -2.86 -11.69 2.09
C LEU A 33 -3.45 -12.92 1.38
N TYR A 34 -4.30 -12.73 0.38
CA TYR A 34 -4.82 -13.88 -0.38
C TYR A 34 -3.68 -14.73 -1.03
N PRO A 35 -3.67 -16.08 -0.89
CA PRO A 35 -2.53 -16.90 -1.31
C PRO A 35 -2.20 -16.88 -2.81
N SER A 36 -3.21 -16.70 -3.67
CA SER A 36 -3.04 -16.72 -5.13
C SER A 36 -3.07 -15.34 -5.77
N PHE A 37 -2.85 -14.29 -4.99
CA PHE A 37 -2.76 -12.92 -5.48
C PHE A 37 -1.42 -12.68 -6.18
N ASP A 38 -1.47 -12.14 -7.40
CA ASP A 38 -0.30 -11.64 -8.12
C ASP A 38 -0.21 -10.12 -7.94
N THR A 39 0.89 -9.68 -7.32
CA THR A 39 1.10 -8.29 -6.92
C THR A 39 1.21 -7.32 -8.10
N LYS A 40 1.49 -7.79 -9.32
CA LYS A 40 1.69 -6.93 -10.50
C LYS A 40 0.53 -6.96 -11.50
N ILE A 41 -0.41 -7.88 -11.33
CA ILE A 41 -1.49 -8.12 -12.29
C ILE A 41 -2.86 -7.80 -11.71
N MET A 42 -3.03 -8.03 -10.41
CA MET A 42 -4.36 -7.89 -9.81
C MET A 42 -4.78 -6.42 -9.73
N SER A 43 -6.05 -6.21 -10.07
CA SER A 43 -6.78 -4.97 -9.92
C SER A 43 -8.16 -5.30 -9.34
N GLY A 44 -8.56 -4.55 -8.30
CA GLY A 44 -9.84 -4.69 -7.62
C GLY A 44 -9.73 -5.35 -6.24
N MET A 45 -10.86 -5.87 -5.74
CA MET A 45 -10.97 -6.33 -4.36
C MET A 45 -10.01 -7.47 -4.02
N LEU A 46 -9.05 -7.21 -3.12
CA LEU A 46 -8.14 -8.18 -2.52
C LEU A 46 -8.68 -8.65 -1.17
N PRO A 47 -9.15 -9.90 -1.07
CA PRO A 47 -9.49 -10.49 0.22
C PRO A 47 -8.23 -10.65 1.07
N CYS A 48 -8.35 -10.41 2.37
CA CYS A 48 -7.30 -10.73 3.32
C CYS A 48 -7.93 -11.12 4.66
N LYS A 49 -7.09 -11.38 5.66
CA LYS A 49 -7.52 -11.50 7.04
C LYS A 49 -6.70 -10.60 7.93
N LEU A 50 -7.34 -10.07 8.97
CA LEU A 50 -6.67 -9.40 10.09
C LEU A 50 -7.03 -10.17 11.36
N ASP A 51 -6.03 -10.63 12.11
CA ASP A 51 -6.24 -11.45 13.32
C ASP A 51 -7.16 -12.67 13.07
N GLY A 52 -7.11 -13.22 11.86
CA GLY A 52 -7.95 -14.32 11.41
C GLY A 52 -9.39 -13.96 11.05
N GLN A 53 -9.82 -12.71 11.23
CA GLN A 53 -11.13 -12.20 10.79
C GLN A 53 -11.08 -11.81 9.31
N GLU A 54 -12.21 -11.96 8.61
CA GLU A 54 -12.31 -11.56 7.20
C GLU A 54 -12.18 -10.04 7.05
N ALA A 55 -11.30 -9.63 6.14
CA ALA A 55 -11.06 -8.24 5.78
C ALA A 55 -10.77 -8.15 4.26
N GLY A 56 -10.52 -6.94 3.78
CA GLY A 56 -10.10 -6.74 2.39
C GLY A 56 -10.20 -5.30 1.94
N PHE A 57 -9.44 -4.97 0.91
CA PHE A 57 -9.35 -3.65 0.32
C PHE A 57 -9.19 -3.80 -1.19
N GLU A 58 -9.54 -2.77 -1.96
CA GLU A 58 -9.23 -2.77 -3.38
C GLU A 58 -7.73 -2.51 -3.56
N TYR A 59 -7.12 -3.29 -4.44
CA TYR A 59 -5.70 -3.21 -4.76
C TYR A 59 -5.53 -2.84 -6.23
N TYR A 60 -4.57 -1.97 -6.51
CA TYR A 60 -4.21 -1.54 -7.85
C TYR A 60 -2.69 -1.48 -7.99
N TYR A 61 -2.16 -1.93 -9.12
CA TYR A 61 -0.75 -1.79 -9.49
C TYR A 61 -0.71 -1.09 -10.83
N ASP A 62 -0.32 0.19 -10.83
CA ASP A 62 -0.37 1.04 -12.00
C ASP A 62 0.97 1.74 -12.25
N VAL A 63 1.29 1.98 -13.51
CA VAL A 63 2.39 2.90 -13.87
C VAL A 63 1.95 4.33 -13.61
N LEU A 64 2.84 5.19 -13.11
CA LEU A 64 2.44 6.53 -12.67
C LEU A 64 1.79 7.38 -13.77
N GLU A 65 2.25 7.23 -15.01
CA GLU A 65 1.74 7.93 -16.19
C GLU A 65 0.23 7.69 -16.43
N ASP A 66 -0.31 6.57 -15.93
CA ASP A 66 -1.72 6.20 -16.07
C ASP A 66 -2.57 6.58 -14.84
N THR A 67 -2.00 7.31 -13.87
CA THR A 67 -2.67 7.67 -12.61
C THR A 67 -2.87 9.17 -12.46
N MET A 68 -3.60 9.59 -11.42
CA MET A 68 -3.68 11.00 -11.03
C MET A 68 -2.34 11.58 -10.53
N PHE A 69 -1.33 10.73 -10.33
CA PHE A 69 0.01 11.09 -9.87
C PHE A 69 1.03 11.19 -11.03
N ASP A 70 0.57 11.44 -12.26
CA ASP A 70 1.45 11.58 -13.43
C ASP A 70 2.50 12.70 -13.22
N PRO A 71 3.79 12.34 -13.06
CA PRO A 71 4.85 13.30 -12.78
C PRO A 71 5.16 14.20 -13.99
N THR A 72 4.69 13.87 -15.20
CA THR A 72 4.89 14.71 -16.39
C THR A 72 4.06 15.99 -16.34
N THR A 73 3.03 16.02 -15.49
CA THR A 73 2.11 17.16 -15.36
C THR A 73 2.38 18.02 -14.11
N ASP A 74 3.14 17.51 -13.13
CA ASP A 74 3.47 18.22 -11.89
C ASP A 74 4.96 18.03 -11.50
N TYR A 75 5.75 19.09 -11.66
CA TYR A 75 7.18 19.10 -11.31
C TYR A 75 7.46 18.94 -9.81
N ALA A 76 6.58 19.44 -8.93
CA ALA A 76 6.78 19.30 -7.49
C ALA A 76 6.57 17.84 -7.07
N LEU A 77 5.56 17.19 -7.66
CA LEU A 77 5.32 15.77 -7.49
C LEU A 77 6.48 14.93 -8.08
N ALA A 78 6.94 15.24 -9.29
CA ALA A 78 8.07 14.55 -9.91
C ALA A 78 9.33 14.57 -9.04
N ASN A 79 9.66 15.73 -8.46
CA ASN A 79 10.79 15.86 -7.54
C ASN A 79 10.64 15.00 -6.28
N ARG A 80 9.41 14.84 -5.78
CA ARG A 80 9.13 14.02 -4.60
C ARG A 80 9.16 12.52 -4.90
N LEU A 81 8.58 12.09 -6.03
CA LEU A 81 8.55 10.67 -6.43
C LEU A 81 9.93 10.15 -6.86
N GLN A 82 10.80 11.03 -7.34
CA GLN A 82 12.17 10.71 -7.77
C GLN A 82 12.19 9.62 -8.86
N LYS A 83 12.68 8.41 -8.53
CA LYS A 83 12.80 7.27 -9.46
C LYS A 83 11.61 6.33 -9.43
N ARG A 84 10.67 6.53 -8.50
CA ARG A 84 9.50 5.68 -8.33
C ARG A 84 8.61 5.86 -9.56
N ASP A 85 8.31 4.77 -10.24
CA ASP A 85 7.59 4.72 -11.53
C ASP A 85 6.27 3.96 -11.43
N ILE A 86 6.01 3.32 -10.28
CA ILE A 86 4.80 2.56 -9.98
C ILE A 86 4.03 3.20 -8.82
N CYS A 87 2.71 3.22 -8.95
CA CYS A 87 1.76 3.50 -7.88
C CYS A 87 1.04 2.20 -7.49
N VAL A 88 1.19 1.80 -6.23
CA VAL A 88 0.41 0.70 -5.66
C VAL A 88 -0.70 1.28 -4.80
N GLY A 89 -1.94 1.20 -5.30
CA GLY A 89 -3.12 1.78 -4.68
C GLY A 89 -3.85 0.80 -3.78
N PHE A 90 -4.31 1.29 -2.63
CA PHE A 90 -5.13 0.59 -1.66
C PHE A 90 -6.36 1.46 -1.39
N SER A 91 -7.52 1.07 -1.92
CA SER A 91 -8.77 1.81 -1.70
C SER A 91 -9.70 1.06 -0.77
N ILE A 92 -10.21 1.75 0.24
CA ILE A 92 -11.14 1.21 1.21
C ILE A 92 -12.48 1.92 1.02
N ALA A 93 -13.43 1.20 0.42
CA ALA A 93 -14.78 1.71 0.20
C ALA A 93 -15.53 1.98 1.51
N ALA A 94 -16.42 2.97 1.50
CA ALA A 94 -17.27 3.26 2.64
C ALA A 94 -18.16 2.06 2.99
N GLY A 95 -18.14 1.65 4.27
CA GLY A 95 -18.95 0.53 4.77
C GLY A 95 -18.21 -0.82 4.81
N LEU A 96 -16.95 -0.87 4.39
CA LEU A 96 -16.08 -1.99 4.75
C LEU A 96 -15.77 -1.99 6.26
N PRO A 97 -15.48 -3.17 6.84
CA PRO A 97 -15.10 -3.29 8.26
C PRO A 97 -13.86 -2.45 8.60
N GLU A 98 -13.72 -2.05 9.87
CA GLU A 98 -12.53 -1.31 10.33
C GLU A 98 -11.24 -2.14 10.13
N GLU A 99 -11.36 -3.45 10.21
CA GLU A 99 -10.30 -4.42 9.94
C GLU A 99 -9.72 -4.27 8.53
N SER A 100 -10.53 -3.84 7.55
CA SER A 100 -10.07 -3.56 6.19
C SER A 100 -9.16 -2.34 6.13
N VAL A 101 -9.47 -1.29 6.89
CA VAL A 101 -8.64 -0.08 6.98
C VAL A 101 -7.30 -0.42 7.61
N VAL A 102 -7.33 -1.12 8.75
CA VAL A 102 -6.13 -1.52 9.48
C VAL A 102 -5.26 -2.45 8.63
N ALA A 103 -5.86 -3.44 7.96
CA ALA A 103 -5.14 -4.36 7.08
C ALA A 103 -4.47 -3.64 5.91
N ALA A 104 -5.18 -2.70 5.25
CA ALA A 104 -4.63 -1.92 4.16
C ALA A 104 -3.44 -1.05 4.62
N MET A 105 -3.56 -0.38 5.76
CA MET A 105 -2.48 0.44 6.33
C MET A 105 -1.24 -0.39 6.67
N MET A 106 -1.42 -1.55 7.30
CA MET A 106 -0.32 -2.46 7.62
C MET A 106 0.37 -3.00 6.36
N ALA A 107 -0.41 -3.42 5.37
CA ALA A 107 0.11 -3.93 4.10
C ALA A 107 0.88 -2.83 3.35
N ALA A 108 0.28 -1.65 3.19
CA ALA A 108 0.87 -0.50 2.50
C ALA A 108 2.16 -0.02 3.18
N ALA A 109 2.16 0.12 4.50
CA ALA A 109 3.34 0.53 5.26
C ALA A 109 4.47 -0.50 5.16
N THR A 110 4.16 -1.79 5.19
CA THR A 110 5.16 -2.85 5.00
C THR A 110 5.77 -2.77 3.60
N LEU A 111 4.95 -2.58 2.56
CA LEU A 111 5.44 -2.43 1.19
C LEU A 111 6.32 -1.18 1.07
N ALA A 112 5.88 -0.04 1.61
CA ALA A 112 6.65 1.21 1.60
C ALA A 112 8.01 1.03 2.28
N ASN A 113 8.06 0.35 3.42
CA ASN A 113 9.31 0.12 4.13
C ASN A 113 10.30 -0.74 3.33
N GLU A 114 9.83 -1.86 2.78
CA GLU A 114 10.70 -2.86 2.16
C GLU A 114 11.10 -2.52 0.73
N ALA A 115 10.23 -1.79 0.01
CA ALA A 115 10.49 -1.36 -1.36
C ALA A 115 11.11 0.05 -1.44
N ASP A 116 11.53 0.63 -0.30
CA ASP A 116 12.03 2.01 -0.24
C ASP A 116 11.03 2.97 -0.91
N GLY A 117 9.76 2.78 -0.55
CA GLY A 117 8.61 3.44 -1.11
C GLY A 117 8.23 4.71 -0.37
N LEU A 118 7.54 5.60 -1.08
CA LEU A 118 6.93 6.79 -0.49
C LEU A 118 5.45 6.51 -0.25
N LEU A 119 4.97 6.81 0.95
CA LEU A 119 3.59 6.61 1.35
C LEU A 119 2.79 7.91 1.18
N TRP A 120 1.59 7.78 0.63
CA TRP A 120 0.57 8.83 0.60
C TRP A 120 -0.72 8.26 1.15
N VAL A 121 -1.35 9.02 2.05
CA VAL A 121 -2.60 8.67 2.70
C VAL A 121 -3.50 9.88 2.53
N ASP A 122 -4.57 9.75 1.74
CA ASP A 122 -5.36 10.89 1.27
C ASP A 122 -5.65 11.91 2.39
N PRO A 123 -5.22 13.19 2.25
CA PRO A 123 -4.59 13.83 1.09
C PRO A 123 -3.06 14.03 1.18
N ASP A 124 -2.41 13.49 2.21
CA ASP A 124 -1.06 13.87 2.61
C ASP A 124 0.01 12.81 2.28
N PHE A 125 1.20 13.29 1.92
CA PHE A 125 2.39 12.46 1.90
C PHE A 125 2.88 12.22 3.33
N ILE A 126 3.23 10.98 3.64
CA ILE A 126 3.81 10.60 4.92
C ILE A 126 5.34 10.54 4.75
N GLU A 127 6.01 11.63 5.12
CA GLU A 127 7.47 11.75 5.09
C GLU A 127 8.05 11.08 6.36
N THR A 128 8.33 9.78 6.29
CA THR A 128 8.90 8.99 7.40
C THR A 128 9.93 7.98 6.89
N ASP A 129 11.02 7.80 7.66
CA ASP A 129 12.02 6.77 7.40
C ASP A 129 11.57 5.37 7.90
N ASP A 130 10.47 5.31 8.65
CA ASP A 130 9.90 4.07 9.19
C ASP A 130 8.36 4.05 9.04
N PRO A 131 7.86 3.66 7.86
CA PRO A 131 6.42 3.54 7.60
C PRO A 131 5.72 2.53 8.52
N VAL A 132 6.42 1.47 8.93
CA VAL A 132 5.86 0.41 9.79
C VAL A 132 5.57 0.98 11.19
N SER A 133 6.50 1.73 11.77
CA SER A 133 6.28 2.40 13.06
C SER A 133 5.18 3.45 12.99
N TRP A 134 5.09 4.19 11.88
CA TRP A 134 3.96 5.11 11.65
C TRP A 134 2.63 4.35 11.65
N ALA A 135 2.51 3.25 10.90
CA ALA A 135 1.27 2.47 10.83
C ALA A 135 0.86 1.95 12.21
N LYS A 136 1.81 1.45 13.01
CA LYS A 136 1.55 0.99 14.40
C LYS A 136 1.00 2.08 15.31
N GLN A 137 1.34 3.34 15.09
CA GLN A 137 0.83 4.48 15.87
C GLN A 137 -0.54 4.93 15.37
N ALA A 138 -0.76 4.86 14.05
CA ALA A 138 -1.98 5.35 13.42
C ALA A 138 -3.20 4.43 13.60
N ILE A 139 -2.98 3.14 13.93
CA ILE A 139 -4.03 2.13 14.15
C ILE A 139 -4.38 1.89 15.63
N GLN A 140 -3.76 2.64 16.56
CA GLN A 140 -4.07 2.60 18.00
C GLN A 140 -5.24 3.52 18.37
#